data_AF-A0AAN7LDQ4-F1
#
_entry.id   AF-A0AAN7LDQ4-F1
#
_cell.length_a   1.000
_cell.length_b   1.000
_cell.length_c   1.000
_cell.angle_alpha   90.00
_cell.angle_beta   90.00
_cell.angle_gamma   90.00
#
_symmetry.space_group_name_H-M   'P 1'
#
loop_
_entity.id
_entity.type
_entity.pdbx_description
1 polymer ?
#
loop_
_entity_poly.entity_id
_entity_poly.type
_entity_poly.pdbx_seq_one_letter_code
_entity_poly.pdbx_strand_id
1 'polypeptide(L)'
;MKDVPTYLPEKTIPPCNLEREDVRDAFISKSANSLADLPAGSIIGTASLQRKSQILNRYPSFSVLENFRGNVQTRLRNLDEGIVHATLLALAGLKKLSMTENVTSVLPIDDMLPAVAQGAIGIACRSHDEKMANYLATLNHEETRLAVSCKRAFLETLDGSCRTPIAGYACRDGDGNCLFRGLVASPDGTRVLETSRKGPYTYEDMILMGRDAAFTQCPSTPKTPRAGLPSPHKSSKASCSGCPSTGPAPAPAVLEAAHSSLDDRLARAFKTTFGRRGIDARIRGIPGGSFLQSIVSYYNPNKPF
;
A
#
# COMPACT_ATOMS: atom_id res chain seq x y z
N MET A 1 -0.86 -5.67 -3.53
CA MET A 1 -0.67 -4.75 -4.68
C MET A 1 0.77 -4.37 -4.94
N LYS A 2 1.63 -4.21 -3.92
CA LYS A 2 3.04 -3.84 -4.14
C LYS A 2 3.85 -4.78 -5.05
N ASP A 3 3.43 -6.05 -5.14
CA ASP A 3 4.08 -7.06 -5.98
C ASP A 3 3.51 -7.12 -7.40
N VAL A 4 2.48 -6.32 -7.70
CA VAL A 4 1.87 -6.23 -9.03
C VAL A 4 2.68 -5.25 -9.87
N PRO A 5 3.24 -5.66 -11.03
CA PRO A 5 3.98 -4.76 -11.91
C PRO A 5 3.16 -3.52 -12.31
N THR A 6 3.84 -2.45 -12.70
CA THR A 6 3.22 -1.21 -13.20
C THR A 6 2.44 -1.51 -14.50
N TYR A 7 3.07 -2.22 -15.42
CA TYR A 7 2.45 -2.75 -16.64
C TYR A 7 1.78 -4.10 -16.40
N LEU A 8 0.51 -4.22 -16.76
CA LEU A 8 -0.22 -5.49 -16.70
C LEU A 8 -0.20 -6.19 -18.06
N PRO A 9 -0.31 -7.54 -18.07
CA PRO A 9 -0.51 -8.27 -19.31
C PRO A 9 -1.72 -7.72 -20.08
N GLU A 10 -1.63 -7.74 -21.41
CA GLU A 10 -2.75 -7.34 -22.26
C GLU A 10 -4.02 -8.08 -21.86
N LYS A 11 -5.16 -7.40 -22.01
CA LYS A 11 -6.50 -7.92 -21.67
C LYS A 11 -6.70 -8.26 -20.20
N THR A 12 -5.87 -7.73 -19.29
CA THR A 12 -6.02 -7.87 -17.83
C THR A 12 -6.17 -6.49 -17.18
N ILE A 13 -7.12 -6.35 -16.26
CA ILE A 13 -7.36 -5.12 -15.50
C ILE A 13 -7.42 -5.41 -13.99
N PRO A 14 -7.00 -4.48 -13.10
CA PRO A 14 -7.11 -4.62 -11.65
C PRO A 14 -8.24 -3.71 -11.11
N PRO A 15 -9.53 -3.97 -11.40
CA PRO A 15 -10.61 -3.02 -11.12
C PRO A 15 -10.92 -2.87 -9.64
N CYS A 16 -10.42 -3.77 -8.79
CA CYS A 16 -10.78 -3.85 -7.39
C CYS A 16 -9.55 -3.79 -6.49
N ASN A 17 -9.58 -2.85 -5.53
CA ASN A 17 -8.76 -2.92 -4.34
C ASN A 17 -9.63 -3.08 -3.11
N LEU A 18 -9.30 -4.05 -2.24
CA LEU A 18 -9.99 -4.18 -0.95
C LEU A 18 -9.63 -2.99 -0.04
N GLU A 19 -10.36 -2.85 1.07
CA GLU A 19 -10.02 -1.89 2.11
C GLU A 19 -8.54 -2.05 2.53
N ARG A 20 -7.84 -0.93 2.64
CA ARG A 20 -6.39 -0.93 2.82
C ARG A 20 -6.05 -1.18 4.28
N GLU A 21 -5.26 -2.21 4.53
CA GLU A 21 -4.66 -2.41 5.85
C GLU A 21 -3.54 -1.38 6.12
N ASP A 22 -3.04 -1.34 7.35
CA ASP A 22 -1.90 -0.55 7.78
C ASP A 22 -0.71 -0.66 6.82
N VAL A 23 -0.25 0.50 6.37
CA VAL A 23 0.82 0.60 5.39
C VAL A 23 2.20 0.51 6.02
N ARG A 24 2.31 0.66 7.33
CA ARG A 24 3.59 0.82 8.03
C ARG A 24 4.40 -0.47 8.02
N ASP A 25 5.71 -0.28 8.13
CA ASP A 25 6.63 -1.39 8.39
C ASP A 25 6.74 -1.62 9.90
N ALA A 26 6.80 -2.90 10.28
CA ALA A 26 7.06 -3.36 11.62
C ALA A 26 8.55 -3.68 11.76
N PHE A 27 9.14 -3.15 12.83
CA PHE A 27 10.45 -3.54 13.33
C PHE A 27 10.32 -4.79 14.20
N ILE A 28 11.21 -5.75 13.96
CA ILE A 28 11.23 -7.03 14.64
C ILE A 28 12.67 -7.32 15.08
N SER A 29 12.88 -7.41 16.39
CA SER A 29 14.15 -7.76 17.01
C SER A 29 13.91 -8.50 18.33
N LYS A 30 14.92 -9.27 18.76
CA LYS A 30 14.94 -9.94 20.08
C LYS A 30 15.73 -9.18 21.12
N SER A 31 16.59 -8.24 20.72
CA SER A 31 17.58 -7.60 21.58
C SER A 31 17.41 -6.08 21.72
N ALA A 32 16.52 -5.47 20.95
CA ALA A 32 16.28 -4.02 20.93
C ALA A 32 14.80 -3.72 20.77
N ASN A 33 14.33 -2.57 21.30
CA ASN A 33 12.91 -2.15 21.19
C ASN A 33 12.65 -1.29 19.94
N SER A 34 13.69 -0.65 19.42
CA SER A 34 13.64 0.18 18.21
C SER A 34 14.92 0.04 17.38
N LEU A 35 14.90 0.57 16.16
CA LEU A 35 16.11 0.68 15.34
C LEU A 35 17.19 1.52 16.03
N ALA A 36 16.82 2.56 16.79
CA ALA A 36 17.77 3.45 17.45
C ALA A 36 18.50 2.78 18.62
N ASP A 37 17.93 1.73 19.20
CA ASP A 37 18.52 0.99 20.34
C ASP A 37 19.54 -0.06 19.89
N LEU A 38 19.64 -0.33 18.58
CA LEU A 38 20.59 -1.31 18.05
C LEU A 38 22.02 -0.78 18.10
N PRO A 39 23.01 -1.58 18.57
CA PRO A 39 24.42 -1.19 18.52
C PRO A 39 24.90 -0.89 17.10
N ALA A 40 25.88 0.00 16.98
CA ALA A 40 26.59 0.21 15.72
C ALA A 40 27.15 -1.12 15.18
N GLY A 41 27.12 -1.31 13.86
CA GLY A 41 27.49 -2.58 13.22
C GLY A 41 26.38 -3.65 13.21
N SER A 42 25.22 -3.40 13.83
CA SER A 42 24.09 -4.34 13.78
C SER A 42 23.69 -4.68 12.34
N ILE A 43 23.38 -5.96 12.13
CA ILE A 43 22.97 -6.54 10.85
C ILE A 43 21.44 -6.57 10.75
N ILE A 44 20.87 -5.89 9.77
CA ILE A 44 19.43 -5.87 9.49
C ILE A 44 19.12 -6.75 8.26
N GLY A 45 18.20 -7.71 8.41
CA GLY A 45 17.75 -8.55 7.31
C GLY A 45 16.66 -7.86 6.48
N THR A 46 16.94 -7.51 5.22
CA THR A 46 15.91 -7.06 4.28
C THR A 46 16.38 -7.15 2.82
N ALA A 47 15.58 -7.79 1.96
CA ALA A 47 15.79 -7.79 0.51
C ALA A 47 15.17 -6.58 -0.22
N SER A 48 14.57 -5.64 0.51
CA SER A 48 13.98 -4.42 -0.06
C SER A 48 15.03 -3.30 -0.12
N LEU A 49 15.38 -2.87 -1.34
CA LEU A 49 16.26 -1.71 -1.53
C LEU A 49 15.67 -0.42 -0.98
N GLN A 50 14.34 -0.27 -1.01
CA GLN A 50 13.64 0.85 -0.37
C GLN A 50 13.92 0.90 1.14
N ARG A 51 13.80 -0.25 1.83
CA ARG A 51 14.03 -0.29 3.27
C ARG A 51 15.50 -0.11 3.59
N LYS A 52 16.37 -0.78 2.82
CA LYS A 52 17.82 -0.65 2.93
C LYS A 52 18.25 0.81 2.85
N SER A 53 17.84 1.53 1.80
CA SER A 53 18.25 2.92 1.60
C SER A 53 17.77 3.83 2.71
N GLN A 54 16.51 3.69 3.16
CA GLN A 54 15.97 4.49 4.26
C GLN A 54 16.63 4.18 5.61
N ILE A 55 16.93 2.89 5.88
CA ILE A 55 17.70 2.50 7.08
C ILE A 55 19.09 3.13 7.04
N LEU A 56 19.84 2.95 5.95
CA LEU A 56 21.22 3.42 5.87
C LEU A 56 21.34 4.95 5.83
N ASN A 57 20.34 5.64 5.28
CA ASN A 57 20.27 7.10 5.33
C ASN A 57 20.20 7.62 6.78
N ARG A 58 19.45 6.92 7.65
CA ARG A 58 19.26 7.34 9.05
C ARG A 58 20.28 6.74 10.02
N TYR A 59 20.71 5.51 9.76
CA TYR A 59 21.61 4.72 10.59
C TYR A 59 22.76 4.17 9.72
N PRO A 60 23.69 5.03 9.28
CA PRO A 60 24.77 4.65 8.37
C PRO A 60 25.76 3.63 8.97
N SER A 61 25.75 3.45 10.29
CA SER A 61 26.56 2.45 10.99
C SER A 61 26.01 1.02 10.91
N PHE A 62 24.81 0.80 10.39
CA PHE A 62 24.24 -0.54 10.27
C PHE A 62 24.71 -1.25 9.00
N SER A 63 24.72 -2.58 9.07
CA SER A 63 24.89 -3.44 7.90
C SER A 63 23.55 -4.01 7.48
N VAL A 64 23.31 -4.14 6.18
CA VAL A 64 22.05 -4.73 5.65
C VAL A 64 22.36 -6.02 4.88
N LEU A 65 21.78 -7.13 5.33
CA LEU A 65 21.84 -8.40 4.63
C LEU A 65 20.73 -8.45 3.56
N GLU A 66 21.11 -8.21 2.30
CA GLU A 66 20.16 -8.11 1.17
C GLU A 66 19.58 -9.44 0.72
N ASN A 67 20.32 -10.55 0.90
CA ASN A 67 19.82 -11.88 0.55
C ASN A 67 18.88 -12.47 1.61
N PHE A 68 18.11 -11.62 2.28
CA PHE A 68 17.13 -12.01 3.29
C PHE A 68 15.76 -12.28 2.64
N ARG A 69 15.67 -13.42 1.96
CA ARG A 69 14.48 -13.87 1.20
C ARG A 69 13.76 -15.02 1.91
N GLY A 70 12.62 -15.42 1.35
CA GLY A 70 11.71 -16.40 1.94
C GLY A 70 10.37 -15.79 2.35
N ASN A 71 9.43 -16.65 2.74
CA ASN A 71 8.15 -16.24 3.31
C ASN A 71 8.35 -15.62 4.72
N VAL A 72 7.26 -15.15 5.34
CA VAL A 72 7.31 -14.50 6.66
C VAL A 72 7.93 -15.41 7.72
N GLN A 73 7.51 -16.67 7.76
CA GLN A 73 7.95 -17.64 8.76
C GLN A 73 9.43 -17.99 8.62
N THR A 74 9.94 -18.18 7.40
CA THR A 74 11.38 -18.42 7.16
C THR A 74 12.22 -17.24 7.64
N ARG A 75 11.74 -16.01 7.42
CA ARG A 75 12.44 -14.80 7.88
C ARG A 75 12.46 -14.67 9.40
N LEU A 76 11.33 -14.98 10.05
CA LEU A 76 11.26 -14.98 11.53
C LEU A 76 12.17 -16.06 12.11
N ARG A 77 12.19 -17.26 11.53
CA ARG A 77 13.13 -18.31 11.94
C ARG A 77 14.60 -17.89 11.78
N ASN A 78 14.96 -17.28 10.65
CA ASN A 78 16.32 -16.78 10.44
C ASN A 78 16.71 -15.70 11.47
N LEU A 79 15.76 -14.90 11.93
CA LEU A 79 15.96 -13.96 13.03
C LEU A 79 16.14 -14.70 14.37
N ASP A 80 15.31 -15.71 14.66
CA ASP A 80 15.42 -16.54 15.86
C ASP A 80 16.75 -17.30 15.93
N GLU A 81 17.28 -17.73 14.78
CA GLU A 81 18.58 -18.39 14.63
C GLU A 81 19.77 -17.40 14.72
N GLY A 82 19.53 -16.10 14.86
CA GLY A 82 20.57 -15.09 15.02
C GLY A 82 21.35 -14.73 13.74
N ILE A 83 20.83 -15.07 12.56
CA ILE A 83 21.46 -14.72 11.27
C ILE A 83 21.51 -13.20 11.08
N VAL A 84 20.54 -12.49 11.64
CA VAL A 84 20.43 -11.03 11.67
C VAL A 84 20.00 -10.58 13.06
N HIS A 85 20.28 -9.33 13.42
CA HIS A 85 19.91 -8.76 14.72
C HIS A 85 18.49 -8.19 14.72
N ALA A 86 18.00 -7.80 13.54
CA ALA A 86 16.63 -7.37 13.34
C ALA A 86 16.19 -7.57 11.89
N THR A 87 14.88 -7.52 11.65
CA THR A 87 14.29 -7.46 10.31
C THR A 87 13.10 -6.51 10.27
N LEU A 88 12.69 -6.15 9.05
CA LEU A 88 11.48 -5.36 8.80
C LEU A 88 10.47 -6.18 8.00
N LEU A 89 9.21 -6.18 8.42
CA LEU A 89 8.09 -6.79 7.70
C LEU A 89 6.92 -5.80 7.58
N ALA A 90 6.08 -5.97 6.56
CA ALA A 90 4.90 -5.11 6.44
C ALA A 90 3.89 -5.51 7.52
N LEU A 91 3.39 -4.54 8.31
CA LEU A 91 2.47 -4.81 9.41
C LEU A 91 1.18 -5.51 8.92
N ALA A 92 0.66 -5.08 7.78
CA ALA A 92 -0.47 -5.72 7.11
C ALA A 92 -0.28 -7.23 6.87
N GLY A 93 0.95 -7.67 6.57
CA GLY A 93 1.25 -9.08 6.35
C GLY A 93 1.19 -9.88 7.65
N LEU A 94 1.71 -9.32 8.74
CA LEU A 94 1.69 -9.95 10.06
C LEU A 94 0.26 -10.03 10.61
N LYS A 95 -0.53 -8.97 10.49
CA LYS A 95 -1.95 -8.97 10.89
C LYS A 95 -2.76 -10.05 10.16
N LYS A 96 -2.59 -10.17 8.85
CA LYS A 96 -3.31 -11.17 8.03
C LYS A 96 -2.94 -12.62 8.36
N LEU A 97 -1.76 -12.83 8.94
CA LEU A 97 -1.28 -14.13 9.39
C LEU A 97 -1.52 -14.35 10.89
N SER A 98 -2.11 -13.38 11.60
CA SER A 98 -2.23 -13.39 13.06
C SER A 98 -0.88 -13.59 13.77
N MET A 99 0.15 -12.90 13.29
CA MET A 99 1.54 -12.98 13.78
C MET A 99 2.04 -11.65 14.39
N THR A 100 1.13 -10.80 14.87
CA THR A 100 1.46 -9.45 15.39
C THR A 100 2.23 -9.48 16.70
N GLU A 101 2.20 -10.59 17.43
CA GLU A 101 3.02 -10.84 18.63
C GLU A 101 4.53 -10.80 18.35
N ASN A 102 4.93 -10.94 17.09
CA ASN A 102 6.32 -10.79 16.68
C ASN A 102 6.72 -9.33 16.47
N VAL A 103 5.79 -8.37 16.48
CA VAL A 103 6.10 -6.96 16.26
C VAL A 103 6.73 -6.38 17.53
N THR A 104 7.98 -5.92 17.42
CA THR A 104 8.65 -5.20 18.50
C THR A 104 8.16 -3.76 18.55
N SER A 105 8.15 -3.07 17.40
CA SER A 105 7.60 -1.72 17.27
C SER A 105 7.13 -1.46 15.84
N VAL A 106 6.22 -0.50 15.67
CA VAL A 106 5.73 -0.09 14.35
C VAL A 106 6.41 1.21 13.95
N LEU A 107 7.06 1.21 12.79
CA LEU A 107 7.78 2.38 12.31
C LEU A 107 6.81 3.47 11.84
N PRO A 108 6.95 4.72 12.33
CA PRO A 108 6.23 5.87 11.79
C PRO A 108 6.48 6.03 10.28
N ILE A 109 5.51 6.60 9.57
CA ILE A 109 5.63 6.87 8.13
C ILE A 109 6.79 7.84 7.84
N ASP A 110 7.10 8.73 8.78
CA ASP A 110 8.23 9.65 8.71
C ASP A 110 9.59 8.97 8.89
N ASP A 111 9.62 7.80 9.52
CA ASP A 111 10.84 7.02 9.71
C ASP A 111 11.04 5.99 8.59
N MET A 112 9.94 5.49 8.01
CA MET A 112 9.96 4.51 6.92
C MET A 112 8.77 4.74 5.99
N LEU A 113 9.01 5.46 4.89
CA LEU A 113 8.00 5.68 3.87
C LEU A 113 7.68 4.34 3.18
N PRO A 114 6.40 3.93 3.09
CA PRO A 114 6.03 2.58 2.67
C PRO A 114 6.20 2.34 1.18
N ALA A 115 6.27 1.06 0.80
CA ALA A 115 6.19 0.63 -0.59
C ALA A 115 4.88 1.08 -1.26
N VAL A 116 5.00 1.42 -2.55
CA VAL A 116 3.85 1.74 -3.39
C VAL A 116 2.84 0.60 -3.29
N ALA A 117 1.61 0.95 -2.89
CA ALA A 117 0.51 0.03 -2.69
C ALA A 117 0.75 -1.08 -1.63
N GLN A 118 1.59 -0.83 -0.62
CA GLN A 118 1.63 -1.64 0.61
C GLN A 118 0.28 -1.61 1.33
N GLY A 119 -0.08 -2.70 2.03
CA GLY A 119 -1.35 -2.87 2.75
C GLY A 119 -2.53 -3.27 1.87
N ALA A 120 -2.56 -2.80 0.60
CA ALA A 120 -3.66 -3.05 -0.33
C ALA A 120 -3.59 -4.44 -1.00
N ILE A 121 -4.71 -5.16 -0.99
CA ILE A 121 -4.96 -6.31 -1.87
C ILE A 121 -5.65 -5.79 -3.13
N GLY A 122 -5.26 -6.31 -4.29
CA GLY A 122 -6.01 -6.03 -5.52
C GLY A 122 -6.31 -7.31 -6.25
N ILE A 123 -7.44 -7.29 -6.94
CA ILE A 123 -8.00 -8.42 -7.64
C ILE A 123 -8.10 -8.03 -9.10
N ALA A 124 -7.53 -8.86 -9.97
CA ALA A 124 -7.54 -8.66 -11.40
C ALA A 124 -8.54 -9.59 -12.08
N CYS A 125 -9.10 -9.12 -13.19
CA CYS A 125 -9.91 -9.93 -14.10
C CYS A 125 -9.54 -9.61 -15.55
N ARG A 126 -10.11 -10.38 -16.48
CA ARG A 126 -9.99 -10.07 -17.91
C ARG A 126 -10.72 -8.78 -18.22
N SER A 127 -10.20 -7.98 -19.16
CA SER A 127 -10.76 -6.69 -19.56
C SER A 127 -12.16 -6.77 -20.15
N HIS A 128 -12.50 -7.90 -20.78
CA HIS A 128 -13.80 -8.12 -21.43
C HIS A 128 -14.72 -9.05 -20.64
N ASP A 129 -14.45 -9.28 -19.35
CA ASP A 129 -15.26 -10.15 -18.49
C ASP A 129 -16.16 -9.31 -17.58
N GLU A 130 -17.27 -8.82 -18.14
CA GLU A 130 -18.25 -7.99 -17.44
C GLU A 130 -18.82 -8.68 -16.20
N LYS A 131 -19.02 -10.01 -16.27
CA LYS A 131 -19.51 -10.79 -15.14
C LYS A 131 -18.56 -10.69 -13.96
N MET A 132 -17.25 -10.88 -14.19
CA MET A 132 -16.25 -10.73 -13.13
C MET A 132 -16.12 -9.28 -12.67
N ALA A 133 -16.14 -8.31 -13.58
CA ALA A 133 -16.10 -6.89 -13.23
C ALA A 133 -17.25 -6.49 -12.29
N ASN A 134 -18.47 -6.98 -12.54
CA ASN A 134 -19.64 -6.73 -11.71
C ASN A 134 -19.52 -7.32 -10.30
N TYR A 135 -18.94 -8.52 -10.15
CA TYR A 135 -18.66 -9.06 -8.81
C TYR A 135 -17.56 -8.27 -8.09
N LEU A 136 -16.53 -7.84 -8.80
CA LEU A 136 -15.42 -7.10 -8.21
C LEU A 136 -15.81 -5.68 -7.80
N ALA A 137 -16.78 -5.07 -8.48
CA ALA A 137 -17.31 -3.76 -8.12
C ALA A 137 -17.86 -3.71 -6.69
N THR A 138 -18.44 -4.81 -6.18
CA THR A 138 -18.99 -4.85 -4.81
C THR A 138 -17.92 -5.00 -3.73
N LEU A 139 -16.71 -5.42 -4.09
CA LEU A 139 -15.58 -5.59 -3.18
C LEU A 139 -14.62 -4.40 -3.19
N ASN A 140 -14.75 -3.52 -4.19
CA ASN A 140 -13.84 -2.41 -4.38
C ASN A 140 -14.05 -1.34 -3.30
N HIS A 141 -12.98 -1.05 -2.58
CA HIS A 141 -12.86 0.11 -1.71
C HIS A 141 -12.25 1.27 -2.48
N GLU A 142 -13.11 2.21 -2.88
CA GLU A 142 -12.73 3.27 -3.82
C GLU A 142 -11.63 4.18 -3.27
N GLU A 143 -11.65 4.51 -1.98
CA GLU A 143 -10.60 5.32 -1.38
C GLU A 143 -9.22 4.65 -1.48
N THR A 144 -9.15 3.33 -1.28
CA THR A 144 -7.92 2.55 -1.48
C THR A 144 -7.49 2.60 -2.93
N ARG A 145 -8.42 2.35 -3.85
CA ARG A 145 -8.15 2.28 -5.29
C ARG A 145 -7.55 3.59 -5.79
N LEU A 146 -8.14 4.73 -5.42
CA LEU A 146 -7.64 6.06 -5.77
C LEU A 146 -6.22 6.30 -5.21
N ALA A 147 -5.98 6.03 -3.92
CA ALA A 147 -4.63 6.15 -3.34
C ALA A 147 -3.62 5.25 -4.05
N VAL A 148 -3.99 4.01 -4.36
CA VAL A 148 -3.14 3.06 -5.09
C VAL A 148 -2.84 3.58 -6.49
N SER A 149 -3.83 4.14 -7.19
CA SER A 149 -3.67 4.73 -8.52
C SER A 149 -2.68 5.90 -8.52
N CYS A 150 -2.77 6.85 -7.58
CA CYS A 150 -1.79 7.94 -7.43
C CYS A 150 -0.36 7.41 -7.29
N LYS A 151 -0.17 6.49 -6.33
CA LYS A 151 1.16 5.93 -6.01
C LYS A 151 1.71 5.09 -7.16
N ARG A 152 0.85 4.38 -7.90
CA ARG A 152 1.25 3.59 -9.07
C ARG A 152 1.64 4.48 -10.24
N ALA A 153 0.93 5.59 -10.47
CA ALA A 153 1.29 6.56 -11.51
C ALA A 153 2.67 7.18 -11.24
N PHE A 154 2.98 7.48 -9.98
CA PHE A 154 4.32 7.88 -9.55
C PHE A 154 5.37 6.81 -9.85
N LEU A 155 5.12 5.56 -9.44
CA LEU A 155 6.05 4.45 -9.66
C LEU A 155 6.29 4.18 -11.15
N GLU A 156 5.23 4.18 -11.95
CA GLU A 156 5.27 3.94 -13.39
C GLU A 156 6.09 5.02 -14.11
N THR A 157 5.92 6.29 -13.75
CA THR A 157 6.67 7.40 -14.35
C THR A 157 8.18 7.33 -14.04
N LEU A 158 8.56 6.67 -12.95
CA LEU A 158 9.95 6.44 -12.56
C LEU A 158 10.53 5.12 -13.08
N ASP A 159 9.79 4.37 -13.90
CA ASP A 159 10.12 3.00 -14.30
C ASP A 159 10.45 2.09 -13.09
N GLY A 160 9.74 2.32 -11.99
CA GLY A 160 9.98 1.70 -10.70
C GLY A 160 9.41 0.29 -10.58
N SER A 161 9.97 -0.49 -9.65
CA SER A 161 9.52 -1.84 -9.32
C SER A 161 9.73 -2.18 -7.85
N CYS A 162 9.40 -3.42 -7.44
CA CYS A 162 9.73 -3.91 -6.10
C CYS A 162 11.25 -4.04 -5.84
N ARG A 163 12.07 -3.86 -6.87
CA ARG A 163 13.54 -3.88 -6.81
C ARG A 163 14.18 -2.50 -6.92
N THR A 164 13.40 -1.43 -6.92
CA THR A 164 13.94 -0.05 -6.93
C THR A 164 13.80 0.59 -5.54
N PRO A 165 14.76 1.43 -5.11
CA PRO A 165 14.72 2.16 -3.83
C PRO A 165 13.72 3.34 -3.88
N ILE A 166 12.45 3.04 -4.17
CA ILE A 166 11.36 4.01 -4.34
C ILE A 166 10.29 3.76 -3.28
N ALA A 167 9.81 4.82 -2.64
CA ALA A 167 8.70 4.80 -1.70
C ALA A 167 7.61 5.78 -2.11
N GLY A 168 6.37 5.48 -1.72
CA GLY A 168 5.21 6.27 -2.11
C GLY A 168 4.01 6.03 -1.21
N TYR A 169 3.52 7.10 -0.61
CA TYR A 169 2.36 7.10 0.26
C TYR A 169 1.33 8.15 -0.17
N ALA A 170 0.06 7.80 -0.10
CA ALA A 170 -1.07 8.67 -0.38
C ALA A 170 -2.17 8.38 0.64
N CYS A 171 -2.71 9.44 1.24
CA CYS A 171 -3.82 9.41 2.18
C CYS A 171 -4.75 10.60 1.98
N ARG A 172 -5.97 10.48 2.49
CA ARG A 172 -6.91 11.58 2.58
C ARG A 172 -6.64 12.38 3.86
N ASP A 173 -6.56 13.70 3.77
CA ASP A 173 -6.46 14.58 4.95
C ASP A 173 -7.84 14.96 5.51
N GLY A 174 -7.85 15.73 6.61
CA GLY A 174 -9.08 16.18 7.27
C GLY A 174 -9.97 17.08 6.41
N ASP A 175 -9.41 17.73 5.38
CA ASP A 175 -10.15 18.57 4.42
C ASP A 175 -10.69 17.76 3.23
N GLY A 176 -10.43 16.45 3.20
CA GLY A 176 -10.83 15.57 2.11
C GLY A 176 -9.90 15.59 0.90
N ASN A 177 -8.73 16.24 0.99
CA ASN A 177 -7.72 16.28 -0.08
C ASN A 177 -6.79 15.06 -0.03
N CYS A 178 -6.18 14.72 -1.16
CA CYS A 178 -5.07 13.77 -1.21
C CYS A 178 -3.78 14.47 -0.77
N LEU A 179 -3.10 13.89 0.23
CA LEU A 179 -1.71 14.15 0.54
C LEU A 179 -0.85 13.01 -0.01
N PHE A 180 0.01 13.34 -0.97
CA PHE A 180 0.98 12.41 -1.53
C PHE A 180 2.40 12.74 -1.03
N ARG A 181 3.16 11.69 -0.70
CA ARG A 181 4.60 11.73 -0.42
C ARG A 181 5.30 10.66 -1.24
N GLY A 182 6.37 11.02 -1.93
CA GLY A 182 7.23 10.12 -2.69
C GLY A 182 8.68 10.30 -2.30
N LEU A 183 9.46 9.23 -2.39
CA LEU A 183 10.90 9.24 -2.12
C LEU A 183 11.63 8.33 -3.12
N VAL A 184 12.79 8.78 -3.59
CA VAL A 184 13.76 8.00 -4.36
C VAL A 184 15.11 8.14 -3.68
N ALA A 185 15.81 7.03 -3.45
CA ALA A 185 17.10 7.05 -2.77
C ALA A 185 18.17 6.24 -3.52
N SER A 186 19.43 6.53 -3.27
CA SER A 186 20.51 5.63 -3.66
C SER A 186 20.46 4.35 -2.79
N PRO A 187 20.85 3.17 -3.31
CA PRO A 187 20.79 1.92 -2.54
C PRO A 187 21.61 1.89 -1.25
N ASP A 188 22.64 2.73 -1.15
CA ASP A 188 23.49 2.92 0.03
C ASP A 188 22.92 3.95 1.03
N GLY A 189 21.81 4.62 0.69
CA GLY A 189 21.17 5.64 1.53
C GLY A 189 21.88 6.99 1.57
N THR A 190 22.98 7.20 0.83
CA THR A 190 23.74 8.46 0.89
C THR A 190 23.04 9.64 0.21
N ARG A 191 22.10 9.36 -0.70
CA ARG A 191 21.30 10.37 -1.40
C ARG A 191 19.83 9.99 -1.32
N VAL A 192 19.02 10.95 -0.87
CA VAL A 192 17.57 10.81 -0.80
C VAL A 192 16.94 12.05 -1.42
N LEU A 193 15.99 11.83 -2.31
CA LEU A 193 15.16 12.87 -2.92
C LEU A 193 13.71 12.62 -2.53
N GLU A 194 13.07 13.63 -1.94
CA GLU A 194 11.69 13.57 -1.48
C GLU A 194 10.81 14.57 -2.24
N THR A 195 9.53 14.25 -2.36
CA THR A 195 8.53 15.12 -2.99
C THR A 195 7.20 14.94 -2.30
N SER A 196 6.42 16.02 -2.23
CA SER A 196 5.07 16.00 -1.69
C SER A 196 4.12 16.79 -2.57
N ARG A 197 2.85 16.39 -2.58
CA ARG A 197 1.78 17.09 -3.28
C ARG A 197 0.50 17.05 -2.44
N LYS A 198 -0.31 18.10 -2.57
CA LYS A 198 -1.67 18.17 -2.04
C LYS A 198 -2.61 18.54 -3.18
N GLY A 199 -3.78 17.93 -3.25
CA GLY A 199 -4.80 18.26 -4.25
C GLY A 199 -6.07 17.45 -4.06
N PRO A 200 -7.06 17.59 -4.96
CA PRO A 200 -8.34 16.90 -4.83
C PRO A 200 -8.18 15.38 -4.78
N TYR A 201 -9.04 14.72 -4.00
CA TYR A 201 -9.07 13.25 -3.91
C TYR A 201 -9.98 12.66 -5.00
N THR A 202 -9.66 12.94 -6.26
CA THR A 202 -10.35 12.43 -7.45
C THR A 202 -9.39 11.59 -8.30
N TYR A 203 -9.91 10.68 -9.13
CA TYR A 203 -9.08 9.77 -9.91
C TYR A 203 -8.10 10.49 -10.84
N GLU A 204 -8.58 11.46 -11.63
CA GLU A 204 -7.75 12.16 -12.61
C GLU A 204 -6.68 13.02 -11.94
N ASP A 205 -7.07 13.82 -10.94
CA ASP A 205 -6.15 14.68 -10.20
C ASP A 205 -5.06 13.86 -9.51
N MET A 206 -5.41 12.73 -8.92
CA MET A 206 -4.48 11.86 -8.20
C MET A 206 -3.48 11.16 -9.14
N ILE A 207 -3.90 10.77 -10.33
CA ILE A 207 -2.99 10.23 -11.36
C ILE A 207 -2.01 11.31 -11.82
N LEU A 208 -2.49 12.51 -12.14
CA LEU A 208 -1.65 13.64 -12.55
C LEU A 208 -0.66 14.04 -11.44
N MET A 209 -1.13 14.08 -10.20
CA MET A 209 -0.31 14.35 -9.02
C MET A 209 0.84 13.36 -8.87
N GLY A 210 0.57 12.06 -9.04
CA GLY A 210 1.59 11.03 -8.99
C GLY A 210 2.65 11.18 -10.09
N ARG A 211 2.21 11.48 -11.32
CA ARG A 211 3.12 11.73 -12.47
C ARG A 211 3.96 12.99 -12.27
N ASP A 212 3.35 14.10 -11.86
CA ASP A 212 4.04 15.36 -11.59
C ASP A 212 5.10 15.22 -10.49
N ALA A 213 4.76 14.50 -9.41
CA ALA A 213 5.70 14.22 -8.35
C ALA A 213 6.93 13.44 -8.83
N ALA A 214 6.75 12.49 -9.77
CA ALA A 214 7.85 11.73 -10.35
C ALA A 214 8.77 12.61 -11.22
N PHE A 215 8.24 13.55 -12.01
CA PHE A 215 9.08 14.44 -12.82
C PHE A 215 10.03 15.30 -11.98
N THR A 216 9.63 15.69 -10.76
CA THR A 216 10.52 16.41 -9.84
C THR A 216 11.67 15.57 -9.27
N GLN A 217 11.62 14.25 -9.46
CA GLN A 217 12.64 13.29 -9.00
C GLN A 217 13.66 12.94 -10.09
N CYS A 218 13.32 13.17 -11.36
CA CYS A 218 14.27 13.00 -12.46
C CYS A 218 15.27 14.17 -12.44
N PRO A 219 16.59 13.92 -12.45
CA PRO A 219 17.57 14.98 -12.65
C PRO A 219 17.24 15.66 -13.98
N SER A 220 17.01 16.97 -13.95
CA SER A 220 16.61 17.72 -15.13
C SER A 220 17.57 17.44 -16.28
N THR A 221 17.07 16.83 -17.35
CA THR A 221 17.64 17.06 -18.68
C THR A 221 17.61 18.58 -18.93
N PRO A 222 18.57 19.16 -19.67
CA PRO A 222 18.55 20.57 -19.99
C PRO A 222 17.19 20.90 -20.61
N LYS A 223 16.45 21.82 -19.99
CA LYS A 223 15.14 22.25 -20.50
C LYS A 223 15.35 22.82 -21.90
N THR A 224 15.01 22.05 -22.93
CA THR A 224 14.67 22.65 -24.23
C THR A 224 13.43 23.52 -24.01
N PRO A 225 13.43 24.78 -24.49
CA PRO A 225 12.32 25.68 -24.23
C PRO A 225 11.07 25.15 -24.93
N ARG A 226 10.09 24.68 -24.16
CA ARG A 226 8.75 24.38 -24.68
C ARG A 226 8.04 25.70 -24.96
N ALA A 227 7.60 25.86 -26.20
CA ALA A 227 6.75 26.96 -26.64
C ALA A 227 5.42 26.99 -25.87
N GLY A 228 5.08 28.21 -25.44
CA GLY A 228 3.80 28.74 -24.97
C GLY A 228 2.65 27.80 -24.60
N LEU A 229 2.32 27.79 -23.31
CA LEU A 229 0.93 27.70 -22.83
C LEU A 229 0.69 28.88 -21.87
N PRO A 230 -0.46 29.57 -21.94
CA PRO A 230 -0.69 30.81 -21.22
C PRO A 230 -0.94 30.57 -19.73
N SER A 231 -0.31 31.38 -18.88
CA SER A 231 -0.62 31.49 -17.44
C SER A 231 -1.95 32.20 -17.22
N PRO A 232 -2.79 31.76 -16.25
CA PRO A 232 -3.74 32.64 -15.62
C PRO A 232 -3.22 33.13 -14.27
N HIS A 233 -3.04 34.45 -14.22
CA HIS A 233 -3.31 35.40 -13.13
C HIS A 233 -2.69 35.22 -11.73
N LYS A 234 -1.80 36.19 -11.44
CA LYS A 234 -1.48 36.70 -10.10
C LYS A 234 -2.71 37.33 -9.43
N SER A 235 -2.95 37.02 -8.16
CA SER A 235 -3.57 37.92 -7.17
C SER A 235 -3.05 37.50 -5.78
N SER A 236 -2.08 38.25 -5.25
CA SER A 236 -2.21 39.32 -4.24
C SER A 236 -2.42 38.80 -2.82
N LYS A 237 -1.41 39.05 -1.98
CA LYS A 237 -1.42 38.95 -0.53
C LYS A 237 -2.62 39.71 0.05
N ALA A 238 -3.38 39.06 0.94
CA ALA A 238 -4.22 39.73 1.92
C ALA A 238 -4.21 38.91 3.21
N SER A 239 -3.60 39.49 4.25
CA SER A 239 -3.81 39.17 5.65
C SER A 239 -5.24 39.55 6.04
N CYS A 240 -5.97 38.69 6.74
CA CYS A 240 -7.11 39.13 7.54
C CYS A 240 -7.27 38.27 8.80
N SER A 241 -6.92 38.91 9.91
CA SER A 241 -7.47 38.71 11.25
C SER A 241 -8.98 38.96 11.27
N GLY A 242 -9.75 38.13 11.98
CA GLY A 242 -11.12 38.47 12.39
C GLY A 242 -12.08 37.28 12.44
N CYS A 243 -12.16 36.61 13.60
CA CYS A 243 -13.32 35.81 13.99
C CYS A 243 -14.53 36.72 14.27
N PRO A 244 -15.76 36.18 14.15
CA PRO A 244 -16.62 36.17 15.33
C PRO A 244 -17.31 34.83 15.61
N SER A 245 -17.65 34.66 16.88
CA SER A 245 -18.23 33.50 17.57
C SER A 245 -19.77 33.41 17.55
N THR A 246 -20.27 32.24 18.02
CA THR A 246 -21.66 31.86 18.44
C THR A 246 -22.55 31.30 17.32
N GLY A 247 -23.26 30.16 17.40
CA GLY A 247 -23.86 29.34 18.48
C GLY A 247 -24.42 27.99 17.91
N PRO A 248 -25.22 27.19 18.65
CA PRO A 248 -25.02 25.73 18.76
C PRO A 248 -25.89 24.77 17.89
N ALA A 249 -25.55 23.47 18.00
CA ALA A 249 -25.99 22.24 17.30
C ALA A 249 -27.50 21.90 17.34
N PRO A 250 -27.94 20.84 16.60
CA PRO A 250 -28.08 19.54 17.29
C PRO A 250 -27.77 18.29 16.45
N ALA A 251 -27.53 17.17 17.15
CA ALA A 251 -27.75 15.78 16.73
C ALA A 251 -28.75 15.14 17.75
N PRO A 252 -29.17 13.86 17.68
CA PRO A 252 -29.00 12.80 16.67
C PRO A 252 -30.33 12.06 16.30
N ALA A 253 -30.32 11.09 15.37
CA ALA A 253 -30.81 9.70 15.57
C ALA A 253 -31.22 8.91 14.29
N VAL A 254 -30.94 7.60 14.36
CA VAL A 254 -31.52 6.41 13.70
C VAL A 254 -31.31 6.17 12.20
N LEU A 255 -30.54 5.12 11.88
CA LEU A 255 -30.93 4.10 10.87
C LEU A 255 -30.11 2.81 11.07
N GLU A 256 -30.51 2.06 12.09
CA GLU A 256 -30.13 0.67 12.33
C GLU A 256 -31.22 -0.21 11.69
N ALA A 257 -31.09 -0.53 10.40
CA ALA A 257 -31.92 -1.53 9.70
C ALA A 257 -31.37 -1.83 8.29
N ALA A 258 -30.19 -2.43 8.18
CA ALA A 258 -29.70 -2.92 6.88
C ALA A 258 -28.83 -4.20 6.95
N HIS A 259 -28.81 -4.90 8.09
CA HIS A 259 -27.92 -6.05 8.30
C HIS A 259 -28.56 -7.44 8.24
N SER A 260 -29.82 -7.58 7.83
CA SER A 260 -30.47 -8.91 7.74
C SER A 260 -30.81 -9.41 6.33
N SER A 261 -30.51 -8.66 5.25
CA SER A 261 -30.88 -9.07 3.88
C SER A 261 -29.72 -9.44 2.95
N LEU A 262 -28.46 -9.40 3.42
CA LEU A 262 -27.28 -9.68 2.60
C LEU A 262 -26.82 -11.15 2.69
N ASP A 263 -26.88 -11.74 3.88
CA ASP A 263 -26.47 -13.14 4.12
C ASP A 263 -27.33 -14.16 3.35
N ASP A 264 -28.61 -13.82 3.21
CA ASP A 264 -29.62 -14.67 2.61
C ASP A 264 -29.56 -14.67 1.06
N ARG A 265 -28.90 -13.67 0.46
CA ARG A 265 -28.66 -13.59 -1.00
C ARG A 265 -27.36 -14.28 -1.41
N LEU A 266 -26.33 -14.21 -0.58
CA LEU A 266 -25.05 -14.90 -0.78
C LEU A 266 -25.18 -16.43 -0.65
N ALA A 267 -25.97 -16.92 0.31
CA ALA A 267 -26.20 -18.37 0.48
C ALA A 267 -27.01 -18.99 -0.67
N ARG A 268 -27.97 -18.26 -1.24
CA ARG A 268 -28.78 -18.72 -2.39
C ARG A 268 -28.00 -18.78 -3.69
N ALA A 269 -27.08 -17.85 -3.93
CA ALA A 269 -26.23 -17.83 -5.13
C ALA A 269 -25.18 -18.97 -5.13
N PHE A 270 -24.72 -19.40 -3.95
CA PHE A 270 -23.73 -20.47 -3.81
C PHE A 270 -24.34 -21.87 -4.07
N LYS A 271 -25.57 -22.12 -3.60
CA LYS A 271 -26.26 -23.42 -3.73
C LYS A 271 -26.78 -23.71 -5.13
N THR A 272 -27.13 -22.68 -5.91
CA THR A 272 -27.69 -22.82 -7.26
C THR A 272 -26.63 -23.04 -8.34
N THR A 273 -25.37 -22.64 -8.11
CA THR A 273 -24.33 -22.67 -9.15
C THR A 273 -23.41 -23.89 -9.07
N PHE A 274 -23.21 -24.46 -7.87
CA PHE A 274 -22.27 -25.59 -7.66
C PHE A 274 -22.95 -26.95 -7.39
N GLY A 275 -24.27 -27.00 -7.36
CA GLY A 275 -25.02 -28.25 -7.30
C GLY A 275 -25.19 -28.87 -8.68
N ARG A 276 -24.37 -29.89 -8.98
CA ARG A 276 -24.37 -30.73 -10.20
C ARG A 276 -23.52 -30.20 -11.36
N ARG A 277 -22.24 -30.55 -11.33
CA ARG A 277 -21.49 -31.28 -12.39
C ARG A 277 -20.00 -31.13 -12.11
N GLY A 278 -19.31 -32.27 -11.94
CA GLY A 278 -17.86 -32.31 -11.85
C GLY A 278 -17.22 -31.81 -13.13
N ILE A 279 -16.22 -30.95 -13.01
CA ILE A 279 -15.30 -30.59 -14.09
C ILE A 279 -13.89 -30.77 -13.56
N ASP A 280 -13.17 -31.61 -14.30
CA ASP A 280 -11.82 -32.12 -14.10
C ASP A 280 -10.79 -30.96 -13.99
N ALA A 281 -10.18 -30.84 -12.81
CA ALA A 281 -9.11 -29.88 -12.55
C ALA A 281 -7.76 -30.51 -12.93
N ARG A 282 -7.35 -30.36 -14.19
CA ARG A 282 -5.95 -30.54 -14.61
C ARG A 282 -5.30 -29.19 -14.90
N ILE A 283 -4.94 -28.48 -13.83
CA ILE A 283 -3.81 -27.55 -13.85
C ILE A 283 -2.81 -28.10 -12.83
N ARG A 284 -1.79 -28.78 -13.33
CA ARG A 284 -0.67 -29.27 -12.52
C ARG A 284 0.12 -28.08 -11.99
N GLY A 285 0.38 -28.03 -10.68
CA GLY A 285 1.52 -27.29 -10.14
C GLY A 285 1.35 -26.35 -8.94
N ILE A 286 0.18 -26.28 -8.27
CA ILE A 286 0.06 -25.55 -7.00
C ILE A 286 -0.61 -26.45 -5.96
N PRO A 287 0.06 -26.81 -4.84
CA PRO A 287 -0.62 -27.46 -3.74
C PRO A 287 -1.51 -26.45 -3.01
N GLY A 288 -2.82 -26.68 -3.07
CA GLY A 288 -3.74 -26.53 -1.94
C GLY A 288 -4.23 -25.13 -1.56
N GLY A 289 -5.37 -24.72 -2.12
CA GLY A 289 -6.65 -24.56 -1.40
C GLY A 289 -6.82 -23.63 -0.19
N SER A 290 -5.79 -23.12 0.49
CA SER A 290 -5.96 -22.47 1.81
C SER A 290 -6.15 -20.95 1.76
N PHE A 291 -5.71 -20.29 0.68
CA PHE A 291 -5.62 -18.83 0.64
C PHE A 291 -6.98 -18.14 0.45
N LEU A 292 -7.83 -18.65 -0.45
CA LEU A 292 -9.17 -18.11 -0.67
C LEU A 292 -10.12 -18.44 0.49
N GLN A 293 -9.97 -19.62 1.11
CA GLN A 293 -10.74 -19.98 2.31
C GLN A 293 -10.39 -19.11 3.52
N SER A 294 -9.12 -18.72 3.69
CA SER A 294 -8.70 -17.82 4.77
C SER A 294 -9.27 -16.40 4.60
N ILE A 295 -9.37 -15.93 3.35
CA ILE A 295 -10.00 -14.63 3.06
C ILE A 295 -11.50 -14.66 3.38
N VAL A 296 -12.21 -15.73 3.01
CA VAL A 296 -13.65 -15.86 3.30
C VAL A 296 -13.93 -16.03 4.79
N SER A 297 -13.09 -16.80 5.51
CA SER A 297 -13.23 -17.02 6.96
C SER A 297 -12.96 -15.76 7.79
N TYR A 298 -12.00 -14.92 7.38
CA TYR A 298 -11.73 -13.64 8.05
C TYR A 298 -12.90 -12.64 7.95
N TYR A 299 -13.68 -12.69 6.85
CA TYR A 299 -14.82 -11.81 6.63
C TYR A 299 -16.18 -12.41 7.03
N ASN A 300 -16.22 -13.66 7.53
CA ASN A 300 -17.45 -14.26 8.05
C ASN A 300 -17.15 -15.26 9.19
N PRO A 301 -17.00 -14.78 10.45
CA PRO A 301 -16.53 -15.58 11.58
C PRO A 301 -17.56 -16.57 12.16
N ASN A 302 -18.82 -16.57 11.68
CA ASN A 302 -19.93 -17.31 12.29
C ASN A 302 -20.39 -18.58 11.53
N LYS A 303 -19.56 -19.19 10.68
CA LYS A 303 -19.88 -20.51 10.08
C LYS A 303 -18.84 -21.56 10.46
N PRO A 304 -19.23 -22.64 11.18
CA PRO A 304 -18.37 -23.82 11.30
C PRO A 304 -18.33 -24.59 9.97
N PHE A 305 -17.25 -25.36 9.81
CA PHE A 305 -16.84 -26.11 8.61
C PHE A 305 -17.94 -26.94 7.95
#